data_AF-A0A2F0ADN4-F1
#
_entry.id   AF-A0A2F0ADN4-F1
#
_cell.length_a   1.000
_cell.length_b   1.000
_cell.length_c   1.000
_cell.angle_alpha   90.00
_cell.angle_beta   90.00
_cell.angle_gamma   90.00
#
_symmetry.space_group_name_H-M   'P 1'
#
loop_
_entity.id
_entity.type
_entity.pdbx_description
1 polymer ?
#
loop_
_entity_poly.entity_id
_entity_poly.type
_entity_poly.pdbx_seq_one_letter_code
_entity_poly.pdbx_strand_id
1 'polypeptide(L)'
;MRTFKYILIIKLTVFYISLIHAESWELNVNIENIYNTSTPGDWITLGTCDGCNDNFQYSEDEFDTPDGPIDYTDLQFTNYNWIGTIDSNGIVCEYAHFASDRKAVHPPSDLLVWNITGVCADAVEETTQTAQLNWVVDSLDQDYEIYIYVGEEGVNMRYTTGVNISCDEMGSNYELIDGEWITTTNIKILMGGCASTGLQTFYWDADGDGLGSNIFGEYCNGFQPDGWVYNNDDVDDEIYCESNNFDSCWTCDGGNSQMDCNEVCAPSTPIGEVQIDEGLIYGAFIDECGICSEGSTGHIANSDQDCNGDCYGTAFIDDCNICSEGNSGNTENSDQDCAGICFGDGFYDACNVCNGYNLSCLDQIFGYGPTDFYAQLNTDLNQVDLTWNYNNIHPEVIGYRIWDYSNDIYNLIEQIDSTSLFTFTINEATSETYCINVFDQYDNESEKLCTQSSEFDNFIFEFNDGSGSYLMSFPYLS
;
A
#
# COMPACT_ATOMS: atom_id res chain seq x y z
N MET A 1 57.18 -48.97 -22.34
CA MET A 1 57.10 -47.55 -22.76
C MET A 1 55.75 -47.00 -22.32
N ARG A 2 55.68 -46.35 -21.15
CA ARG A 2 54.60 -45.44 -20.74
C ARG A 2 55.20 -44.48 -19.71
N THR A 3 55.18 -43.22 -20.08
CA THR A 3 55.85 -42.06 -19.47
C THR A 3 55.13 -41.57 -18.22
N PHE A 4 55.85 -41.46 -17.11
CA PHE A 4 55.39 -40.71 -15.93
C PHE A 4 55.70 -39.21 -16.11
N LYS A 5 54.66 -38.36 -16.04
CA LYS A 5 54.82 -36.91 -15.92
C LYS A 5 54.99 -36.58 -14.44
N TYR A 6 56.15 -36.06 -14.06
CA TYR A 6 56.36 -35.44 -12.75
C TYR A 6 55.97 -33.96 -12.82
N ILE A 7 55.06 -33.55 -11.94
CA ILE A 7 54.72 -32.13 -11.70
C ILE A 7 55.81 -31.57 -10.78
N LEU A 8 56.54 -30.57 -11.28
CA LEU A 8 57.55 -29.84 -10.53
C LEU A 8 56.85 -28.78 -9.66
N ILE A 9 56.72 -29.03 -8.35
CA ILE A 9 56.26 -28.00 -7.40
C ILE A 9 57.49 -27.14 -7.05
N ILE A 10 57.58 -25.96 -7.66
CA ILE A 10 58.54 -24.93 -7.24
C ILE A 10 57.95 -24.25 -6.01
N LYS A 11 58.44 -24.61 -4.82
CA LYS A 11 58.26 -23.79 -3.61
C LYS A 11 59.08 -22.52 -3.78
N LEU A 12 58.45 -21.44 -4.20
CA LEU A 12 59.03 -20.10 -4.17
C LEU A 12 59.06 -19.64 -2.71
N THR A 13 60.18 -19.84 -2.03
CA THR A 13 60.42 -19.25 -0.71
C THR A 13 60.84 -17.81 -0.95
N VAL A 14 59.86 -16.89 -0.89
CA VAL A 14 60.13 -15.45 -0.89
C VAL A 14 60.79 -15.12 0.44
N PHE A 15 62.10 -14.95 0.41
CA PHE A 15 62.84 -14.29 1.48
C PHE A 15 62.36 -12.83 1.51
N TYR A 16 61.52 -12.48 2.48
CA TYR A 16 61.37 -11.08 2.89
C TYR A 16 62.70 -10.66 3.51
N ILE A 17 63.57 -10.07 2.69
CA ILE A 17 64.71 -9.31 3.20
C ILE A 17 64.11 -8.00 3.70
N SER A 18 63.97 -7.90 5.01
CA SER A 18 63.83 -6.65 5.75
C SER A 18 64.99 -5.72 5.37
N LEU A 19 64.70 -4.74 4.53
CA LEU A 19 65.51 -3.53 4.38
C LEU A 19 64.73 -2.42 5.09
N ILE A 20 64.84 -2.40 6.42
CA ILE A 20 64.48 -1.21 7.19
C ILE A 20 65.62 -0.22 6.91
N HIS A 21 65.43 0.64 5.92
CA HIS A 21 66.15 1.91 5.87
C HIS A 21 65.39 2.83 6.82
N ALA A 22 65.91 2.97 8.04
CA ALA A 22 65.53 4.07 8.91
C ALA A 22 66.13 5.34 8.31
N GLU A 23 65.37 6.03 7.46
CA GLU A 23 65.72 7.36 6.98
C GLU A 23 65.17 8.38 7.97
N SER A 24 65.99 8.73 8.96
CA SER A 24 65.75 9.92 9.75
C SER A 24 66.17 11.14 8.93
N TRP A 25 65.32 12.15 8.84
CA TRP A 25 65.66 13.44 8.24
C TRP A 25 65.23 14.57 9.17
N GLU A 26 65.82 15.73 8.95
CA GLU A 26 65.58 16.92 9.74
C GLU A 26 65.70 18.15 8.84
N LEU A 27 64.88 19.15 9.11
CA LEU A 27 64.87 20.44 8.46
C LEU A 27 64.69 21.55 9.48
N ASN A 28 65.55 22.55 9.39
CA ASN A 28 65.43 23.78 10.16
C ASN A 28 64.72 24.83 9.32
N VAL A 29 63.71 25.45 9.91
CA VAL A 29 63.02 26.62 9.35
C VAL A 29 63.34 27.80 10.25
N ASN A 30 63.98 28.82 9.67
CA ASN A 30 64.46 30.00 10.39
C ASN A 30 63.59 31.18 10.00
N ILE A 31 63.28 32.07 10.95
CA ILE A 31 62.63 33.35 10.64
C ILE A 31 63.66 34.48 10.64
N GLU A 32 63.64 35.29 9.58
CA GLU A 32 64.54 36.45 9.42
C GLU A 32 63.75 37.74 9.14
N ASN A 33 64.19 38.84 9.75
CA ASN A 33 63.61 40.16 9.59
C ASN A 33 64.26 40.92 8.43
N ILE A 34 63.72 40.81 7.21
CA ILE A 34 64.34 41.34 5.97
C ILE A 34 64.72 42.82 6.07
N TYR A 35 63.85 43.63 6.69
CA TYR A 35 63.98 45.08 6.73
C TYR A 35 64.46 45.62 8.09
N ASN A 36 64.67 44.73 9.08
CA ASN A 36 65.20 45.05 10.40
C ASN A 36 66.16 43.95 10.89
N THR A 37 67.34 43.88 10.26
CA THR A 37 68.36 42.85 10.55
C THR A 37 69.04 42.98 11.92
N SER A 38 68.68 43.99 12.72
CA SER A 38 69.18 44.16 14.09
C SER A 38 68.36 43.37 15.11
N THR A 39 67.15 42.96 14.74
CA THR A 39 66.27 42.12 15.55
C THR A 39 66.46 40.66 15.14
N PRO A 40 66.92 39.78 16.06
CA PRO A 40 67.07 38.36 15.76
C PRO A 40 65.71 37.69 15.55
N GLY A 41 65.71 36.60 14.79
CA GLY A 41 64.57 35.69 14.68
C GLY A 41 64.95 34.30 15.17
N ASP A 42 63.92 33.53 15.49
CA ASP A 42 64.03 32.16 16.01
C ASP A 42 64.08 31.10 14.89
N TRP A 43 64.21 29.82 15.26
CA TRP A 43 64.12 28.69 14.35
C TRP A 43 63.43 27.48 14.98
N ILE A 44 62.69 26.75 14.14
CA ILE A 44 62.06 25.48 14.49
C ILE A 44 62.68 24.32 13.74
N THR A 45 62.64 23.14 14.35
CA THR A 45 63.20 21.91 13.81
C THR A 45 62.12 20.86 13.59
N LEU A 46 61.79 20.53 12.33
CA LEU A 46 60.91 19.41 12.00
C LEU A 46 61.68 18.23 11.41
N GLY A 47 61.10 17.05 11.47
CA GLY A 47 61.67 15.88 10.81
C GLY A 47 60.95 14.59 11.14
N THR A 48 61.53 13.47 10.71
CA THR A 48 61.13 12.14 11.17
C THR A 48 62.31 11.36 11.71
N CYS A 49 62.05 10.45 12.65
CA CYS A 49 63.08 9.55 13.16
C CYS A 49 62.56 8.14 13.47
N ASP A 50 63.49 7.18 13.53
CA ASP A 50 63.17 5.83 13.95
C ASP A 50 62.88 5.80 15.46
N GLY A 51 61.69 5.35 15.83
CA GLY A 51 61.21 5.34 17.22
C GLY A 51 60.62 6.66 17.72
N CYS A 52 60.52 7.68 16.85
CA CYS A 52 59.75 8.89 17.10
C CYS A 52 58.23 8.59 17.19
N ASN A 53 57.47 9.47 17.85
CA ASN A 53 56.02 9.39 18.04
C ASN A 53 55.32 10.57 17.36
N ASP A 54 54.20 10.34 16.70
CA ASP A 54 53.45 11.43 16.05
C ASP A 54 52.70 12.32 17.06
N ASN A 55 52.53 11.85 18.28
CA ASN A 55 52.00 12.59 19.42
C ASN A 55 53.15 13.06 20.34
N PHE A 56 52.82 13.99 21.24
CA PHE A 56 53.76 14.53 22.22
C PHE A 56 54.65 13.46 22.87
N GLN A 57 55.96 13.66 22.75
CA GLN A 57 56.98 12.84 23.39
C GLN A 57 58.11 13.72 23.94
N TYR A 58 58.27 13.75 25.28
CA TYR A 58 59.34 14.54 25.89
C TYR A 58 60.72 14.01 25.50
N SER A 59 61.68 14.92 25.28
CA SER A 59 63.03 14.67 24.72
C SER A 59 63.07 14.31 23.22
N GLU A 60 61.91 14.25 22.57
CA GLU A 60 61.76 14.20 21.12
C GLU A 60 61.23 15.54 20.62
N ASP A 61 60.13 16.00 21.22
CA ASP A 61 59.55 17.32 21.06
C ASP A 61 60.03 18.24 22.18
N GLU A 62 60.89 19.18 21.83
CA GLU A 62 61.40 20.16 22.79
C GLU A 62 60.47 21.36 22.90
N PHE A 63 60.09 21.68 24.13
CA PHE A 63 59.30 22.88 24.42
C PHE A 63 60.01 24.12 23.89
N ASP A 64 59.22 24.99 23.29
CA ASP A 64 59.68 26.31 22.97
C ASP A 64 59.81 27.12 24.27
N THR A 65 61.03 27.51 24.62
CA THR A 65 61.30 28.21 25.87
C THR A 65 61.24 29.70 25.61
N PRO A 66 60.71 30.52 26.55
CA PRO A 66 60.64 31.96 26.34
C PRO A 66 62.03 32.52 26.06
N ASP A 67 62.24 33.15 24.91
CA ASP A 67 63.55 33.73 24.64
C ASP A 67 63.77 34.93 25.56
N GLY A 68 65.04 35.19 25.82
CA GLY A 68 65.51 36.01 26.93
C GLY A 68 65.11 37.50 26.87
N PRO A 69 65.88 38.39 27.49
CA PRO A 69 65.49 39.80 27.66
C PRO A 69 65.56 40.66 26.39
N ILE A 70 65.73 40.06 25.21
CA ILE A 70 65.90 40.74 23.92
C ILE A 70 64.61 40.53 23.13
N ASP A 71 64.15 41.56 22.41
CA ASP A 71 63.01 41.47 21.49
C ASP A 71 63.40 40.63 20.26
N TYR A 72 62.61 39.60 19.94
CA TYR A 72 62.88 38.62 18.89
C TYR A 72 61.61 38.24 18.16
N THR A 73 61.75 37.83 16.91
CA THR A 73 60.63 37.31 16.12
C THR A 73 60.58 35.81 16.35
N ASP A 74 59.57 35.38 17.08
CA ASP A 74 59.36 34.04 17.61
C ASP A 74 58.72 33.11 16.57
N LEU A 75 59.07 31.83 16.60
CA LEU A 75 58.54 30.81 15.70
C LEU A 75 58.44 29.48 16.45
N GLN A 76 57.26 28.86 16.44
CA GLN A 76 57.03 27.61 17.17
C GLN A 76 56.06 26.68 16.44
N PHE A 77 56.19 25.37 16.68
CA PHE A 77 55.10 24.44 16.41
C PHE A 77 54.00 24.59 17.46
N THR A 78 52.75 24.51 17.02
CA THR A 78 51.61 24.69 17.90
C THR A 78 50.64 23.52 17.81
N ASN A 79 50.57 22.74 18.90
CA ASN A 79 49.74 21.54 19.03
C ASN A 79 48.87 21.63 20.30
N TYR A 80 47.74 22.35 20.23
CA TYR A 80 46.83 22.53 21.37
C TYR A 80 46.22 21.23 21.89
N ASN A 81 46.00 20.25 21.00
CA ASN A 81 45.47 18.92 21.32
C ASN A 81 46.42 18.07 22.17
N TRP A 82 47.70 18.43 22.26
CA TRP A 82 48.66 17.70 23.09
C TRP A 82 48.54 18.05 24.57
N ILE A 83 48.01 19.22 24.93
CA ILE A 83 47.90 19.64 26.33
C ILE A 83 47.09 18.61 27.14
N GLY A 84 47.68 18.13 28.25
CA GLY A 84 47.07 17.15 29.14
C GLY A 84 47.26 15.68 28.72
N THR A 85 47.84 15.42 27.55
CA THR A 85 48.26 14.06 27.17
C THR A 85 49.48 13.61 27.97
N ILE A 86 49.69 12.30 28.07
CA ILE A 86 50.79 11.67 28.81
C ILE A 86 51.64 10.89 27.82
N ASP A 87 52.94 11.20 27.78
CA ASP A 87 53.88 10.53 26.88
C ASP A 87 54.30 9.12 27.39
N SER A 88 55.14 8.43 26.62
CA SER A 88 55.63 7.09 26.99
C SER A 88 56.52 7.05 28.25
N ASN A 89 57.05 8.21 28.66
CA ASN A 89 57.85 8.38 29.88
C ASN A 89 56.98 8.78 31.10
N GLY A 90 55.68 8.95 30.92
CA GLY A 90 54.75 9.36 31.98
C GLY A 90 54.75 10.87 32.26
N ILE A 91 55.25 11.69 31.34
CA ILE A 91 55.30 13.15 31.42
C ILE A 91 54.03 13.72 30.81
N VAL A 92 53.40 14.66 31.52
CA VAL A 92 52.20 15.37 31.05
C VAL A 92 52.64 16.56 30.21
N CYS A 93 52.02 16.73 29.05
CA CYS A 93 52.18 17.94 28.25
C CYS A 93 51.45 19.13 28.88
N GLU A 94 52.17 20.18 29.26
CA GLU A 94 51.59 21.37 29.91
C GLU A 94 51.54 22.60 28.98
N TYR A 95 52.16 22.53 27.79
CA TYR A 95 52.32 23.65 26.86
C TYR A 95 51.92 23.23 25.45
N ALA A 96 51.44 24.18 24.64
CA ALA A 96 51.09 23.93 23.23
C ALA A 96 52.23 24.24 22.25
N HIS A 97 53.32 24.88 22.71
CA HIS A 97 54.34 25.47 21.83
C HIS A 97 55.68 24.72 21.94
N PHE A 98 56.27 24.40 20.79
CA PHE A 98 57.45 23.54 20.69
C PHE A 98 58.45 24.08 19.65
N ALA A 99 59.73 24.08 20.01
CA ALA A 99 60.83 24.46 19.12
C ALA A 99 61.22 23.30 18.17
N SER A 100 60.81 22.07 18.51
CA SER A 100 60.96 20.92 17.62
C SER A 100 59.76 19.99 17.71
N ASP A 101 59.38 19.42 16.56
CA ASP A 101 58.35 18.40 16.42
C ASP A 101 58.88 17.35 15.44
N ARG A 102 59.20 16.16 15.98
CA ARG A 102 59.61 15.03 15.17
C ARG A 102 58.47 14.02 15.14
N LYS A 103 58.32 13.35 14.00
CA LYS A 103 57.28 12.34 13.79
C LYS A 103 57.88 10.97 13.50
N ALA A 104 57.09 9.92 13.62
CA ALA A 104 57.50 8.59 13.18
C ALA A 104 57.80 8.59 11.68
N VAL A 105 58.45 7.54 11.18
CA VAL A 105 58.67 7.36 9.74
C VAL A 105 57.40 6.81 9.09
N HIS A 106 56.84 7.58 8.15
CA HIS A 106 55.66 7.20 7.36
C HIS A 106 56.01 7.01 5.88
N PRO A 107 55.28 6.16 5.13
CA PRO A 107 55.45 6.05 3.67
C PRO A 107 55.09 7.37 2.96
N PRO A 108 55.62 7.63 1.73
CA PRO A 108 55.33 8.85 0.98
C PRO A 108 53.85 9.10 0.65
N SER A 109 52.98 8.10 0.81
CA SER A 109 51.53 8.21 0.62
C SER A 109 50.81 8.87 1.79
N ASP A 110 51.41 8.89 2.98
CA ASP A 110 50.79 9.47 4.18
C ASP A 110 51.07 10.97 4.20
N LEU A 111 50.11 11.75 4.70
CA LEU A 111 50.30 13.18 4.93
C LEU A 111 50.73 13.43 6.37
N LEU A 112 51.86 14.10 6.53
CA LEU A 112 52.33 14.64 7.80
C LEU A 112 52.13 16.15 7.81
N VAL A 113 51.64 16.65 8.94
CA VAL A 113 51.26 18.05 9.14
C VAL A 113 52.01 18.61 10.35
N TRP A 114 52.63 19.77 10.15
CA TRP A 114 53.19 20.58 11.23
C TRP A 114 52.54 21.95 11.23
N ASN A 115 51.83 22.27 12.30
CA ASN A 115 51.17 23.56 12.47
C ASN A 115 52.15 24.55 13.11
N ILE A 116 52.30 25.72 12.51
CA ILE A 116 53.29 26.72 12.91
C ILE A 116 52.57 28.00 13.31
N THR A 117 53.00 28.58 14.43
CA THR A 117 52.65 29.93 14.82
C THR A 117 53.91 30.68 15.21
N GLY A 118 53.76 31.94 15.59
CA GLY A 118 54.83 32.73 16.16
C GLY A 118 54.34 34.13 16.49
N VAL A 119 55.26 34.98 16.91
CA VAL A 119 54.99 36.37 17.25
C VAL A 119 56.11 37.22 16.69
N CYS A 120 55.76 38.25 15.92
CA CYS A 120 56.77 39.22 15.51
C CYS A 120 57.28 40.01 16.71
N ALA A 121 58.56 40.35 16.66
CA ALA A 121 59.15 41.32 17.58
C ALA A 121 58.40 42.65 17.49
N ASP A 122 58.24 43.35 18.63
CA ASP A 122 57.56 44.66 18.70
C ASP A 122 58.19 45.63 17.67
N ALA A 123 59.53 45.64 17.57
CA ALA A 123 60.25 46.50 16.64
C ALA A 123 59.96 46.22 15.15
N VAL A 124 59.55 44.99 14.82
CA VAL A 124 59.20 44.56 13.44
C VAL A 124 57.73 44.87 13.17
N GLU A 125 56.85 44.60 14.14
CA GLU A 125 55.40 44.88 14.06
C GLU A 125 55.10 46.39 13.94
N GLU A 126 55.88 47.24 14.60
CA GLU A 126 55.73 48.70 14.51
C GLU A 126 56.31 49.31 13.21
N THR A 127 57.12 48.57 12.46
CA THR A 127 57.88 49.13 11.32
C THR A 127 57.55 48.47 9.99
N THR A 128 57.90 47.20 9.83
CA THR A 128 57.92 46.52 8.53
C THR A 128 56.81 45.51 8.40
N GLN A 129 56.25 45.03 9.53
CA GLN A 129 55.15 44.06 9.62
C GLN A 129 55.34 42.79 8.77
N THR A 130 56.60 42.49 8.45
CA THR A 130 56.96 41.44 7.51
C THR A 130 58.22 40.75 7.99
N ALA A 131 58.20 39.43 7.91
CA ALA A 131 59.33 38.55 8.17
C ALA A 131 59.45 37.53 7.02
N GLN A 132 60.55 36.79 6.98
CA GLN A 132 60.78 35.75 5.98
C GLN A 132 61.13 34.45 6.65
N LEU A 133 60.38 33.40 6.33
CA LEU A 133 60.75 32.04 6.67
C LEU A 133 61.75 31.53 5.65
N ASN A 134 62.84 30.92 6.11
CA ASN A 134 63.92 30.40 5.27
C ASN A 134 64.26 28.96 5.64
N TRP A 135 64.52 28.13 4.64
CA TRP A 135 64.81 26.70 4.82
C TRP A 135 65.66 26.15 3.67
N VAL A 136 66.21 24.95 3.85
CA VAL A 136 66.95 24.21 2.83
C VAL A 136 66.63 22.71 2.95
N VAL A 137 65.95 22.15 1.95
CA VAL A 137 65.58 20.72 1.93
C VAL A 137 66.67 19.90 1.26
N ASP A 138 67.63 19.41 2.05
CA ASP A 138 68.79 18.65 1.55
C ASP A 138 68.74 17.13 1.81
N SER A 139 68.06 16.70 2.89
CA SER A 139 68.14 15.34 3.44
C SER A 139 66.92 14.46 3.18
N LEU A 140 65.81 15.04 2.70
CA LEU A 140 64.55 14.32 2.48
C LEU A 140 64.51 13.61 1.12
N ASP A 141 64.19 12.32 1.10
CA ASP A 141 64.06 11.50 -0.11
C ASP A 141 63.10 12.14 -1.13
N GLN A 142 63.44 12.09 -2.42
CA GLN A 142 62.70 12.73 -3.52
C GLN A 142 61.27 12.23 -3.69
N ASP A 143 60.95 11.04 -3.16
CA ASP A 143 59.59 10.49 -3.20
C ASP A 143 58.62 11.26 -2.28
N TYR A 144 59.10 12.02 -1.29
CA TYR A 144 58.26 12.88 -0.45
C TYR A 144 58.10 14.27 -1.06
N GLU A 145 56.86 14.68 -1.30
CA GLU A 145 56.52 16.08 -1.52
C GLU A 145 56.61 16.85 -0.18
N ILE A 146 57.04 18.10 -0.23
CA ILE A 146 57.07 18.97 0.96
C ILE A 146 56.72 20.41 0.56
N TYR A 147 55.71 20.95 1.23
CA TYR A 147 55.13 22.26 0.94
C TYR A 147 54.92 23.02 2.24
N ILE A 148 55.16 24.32 2.19
CA ILE A 148 54.73 25.26 3.23
C ILE A 148 53.53 26.03 2.70
N TYR A 149 52.48 26.11 3.51
CA TYR A 149 51.30 26.91 3.24
C TYR A 149 51.26 28.10 4.18
N VAL A 150 50.94 29.26 3.63
CA VAL A 150 50.59 30.48 4.37
C VAL A 150 49.19 30.86 3.89
N GLY A 151 48.18 30.63 4.73
CA GLY A 151 46.79 30.58 4.31
C GLY A 151 46.56 29.46 3.29
N GLU A 152 46.02 29.83 2.13
CA GLU A 152 45.75 28.90 1.02
C GLU A 152 46.91 28.81 0.02
N GLU A 153 47.92 29.68 0.13
CA GLU A 153 49.04 29.76 -0.81
C GLU A 153 50.14 28.77 -0.42
N GLY A 154 50.23 27.68 -1.19
CA GLY A 154 51.23 26.62 -1.02
C GLY A 154 52.48 26.83 -1.86
N VAL A 155 53.66 26.73 -1.24
CA VAL A 155 54.97 26.84 -1.91
C VAL A 155 55.75 25.54 -1.74
N ASN A 156 56.26 25.01 -2.87
CA ASN A 156 57.08 23.80 -2.85
C ASN A 156 58.47 24.09 -2.23
N MET A 157 58.71 23.54 -1.04
CA MET A 157 59.89 23.85 -0.24
C MET A 157 61.20 23.32 -0.85
N ARG A 158 61.17 22.39 -1.81
CA ARG A 158 62.40 21.91 -2.49
C ARG A 158 62.94 22.90 -3.51
N TYR A 159 62.04 23.65 -4.16
CA TYR A 159 62.39 24.53 -5.27
C TYR A 159 62.48 26.00 -4.87
N THR A 160 62.15 26.32 -3.62
CA THR A 160 62.23 27.65 -3.02
C THR A 160 63.01 27.58 -1.71
N THR A 161 63.69 28.66 -1.36
CA THR A 161 64.50 28.73 -0.11
C THR A 161 63.85 29.57 0.98
N GLY A 162 62.68 30.13 0.72
CA GLY A 162 61.97 30.94 1.69
C GLY A 162 60.66 31.54 1.17
N VAL A 163 59.82 32.00 2.10
CA VAL A 163 58.56 32.71 1.83
C VAL A 163 58.45 33.94 2.73
N ASN A 164 57.97 35.05 2.17
CA ASN A 164 57.68 36.25 2.95
C ASN A 164 56.32 36.09 3.61
N ILE A 165 56.24 36.40 4.91
CA ILE A 165 55.01 36.35 5.69
C ILE A 165 54.72 37.71 6.32
N SER A 166 53.43 38.01 6.48
CA SER A 166 52.98 39.14 7.30
C SER A 166 52.98 38.72 8.77
N CYS A 167 53.30 39.65 9.68
CA CYS A 167 53.21 39.38 11.11
C CYS A 167 51.79 38.96 11.55
N ASP A 168 50.76 39.47 10.86
CA ASP A 168 49.35 39.11 11.11
C ASP A 168 49.05 37.62 10.85
N GLU A 169 49.86 36.96 10.01
CA GLU A 169 49.65 35.55 9.63
C GLU A 169 50.29 34.57 10.63
N MET A 170 51.09 35.05 11.58
CA MET A 170 51.84 34.20 12.51
C MET A 170 51.02 33.75 13.73
N GLY A 171 49.93 34.45 14.05
CA GLY A 171 49.09 34.14 15.19
C GLY A 171 48.19 32.91 14.98
N SER A 172 47.64 32.41 16.09
CA SER A 172 46.54 31.43 16.06
C SER A 172 45.23 32.14 15.73
N ASN A 173 44.43 31.52 14.88
CA ASN A 173 43.05 31.92 14.62
C ASN A 173 42.11 31.13 15.54
N TYR A 174 40.99 31.75 15.91
CA TYR A 174 39.98 31.17 16.79
C TYR A 174 38.62 31.22 16.12
N GLU A 175 38.03 30.05 15.88
CA GLU A 175 36.71 29.89 15.28
C GLU A 175 35.77 29.19 16.27
N LEU A 176 34.50 29.59 16.28
CA LEU A 176 33.46 28.96 17.10
C LEU A 176 32.62 28.06 16.20
N ILE A 177 32.78 26.75 16.32
CA ILE A 177 32.02 25.75 15.57
C ILE A 177 31.21 24.92 16.58
N ASP A 178 29.90 24.88 16.43
CA ASP A 178 28.96 24.15 17.31
C ASP A 178 29.11 24.40 18.82
N GLY A 179 29.55 25.61 19.18
CA GLY A 179 29.76 26.01 20.58
C GLY A 179 31.12 25.63 21.16
N GLU A 180 32.00 25.02 20.37
CA GLU A 180 33.38 24.72 20.69
C GLU A 180 34.33 25.69 19.99
N TRP A 181 35.35 26.17 20.72
CA TRP A 181 36.39 27.03 20.14
C TRP A 181 37.45 26.14 19.49
N ILE A 182 37.53 26.20 18.17
CA ILE A 182 38.57 25.54 17.39
C ILE A 182 39.69 26.55 17.13
N THR A 183 40.92 26.11 17.38
CA THR A 183 42.12 26.90 17.09
C THR A 183 42.74 26.39 15.80
N THR A 184 43.01 27.30 14.88
CA THR A 184 43.65 26.97 13.60
C THR A 184 44.92 27.82 13.45
N THR A 185 45.91 27.30 12.73
CA THR A 185 47.11 28.05 12.38
C THR A 185 47.04 28.42 10.91
N ASN A 186 47.53 29.60 10.57
CA ASN A 186 47.54 30.03 9.18
C ASN A 186 48.77 29.50 8.42
N ILE A 187 49.82 29.14 9.16
CA ILE A 187 51.05 28.56 8.62
C ILE A 187 51.08 27.07 8.95
N LYS A 188 51.37 26.26 7.93
CA LYS A 188 51.58 24.81 8.11
C LYS A 188 52.57 24.26 7.10
N ILE A 189 53.33 23.25 7.51
CA ILE A 189 54.15 22.45 6.61
C ILE A 189 53.46 21.11 6.40
N LEU A 190 53.27 20.75 5.14
CA LEU A 190 52.71 19.49 4.69
C LEU A 190 53.82 18.66 4.04
N MET A 191 53.94 17.39 4.41
CA MET A 191 54.88 16.46 3.78
C MET A 191 54.20 15.13 3.44
N GLY A 192 54.52 14.59 2.27
CA GLY A 192 54.04 13.29 1.80
C GLY A 192 52.79 13.40 0.92
N GLY A 193 51.83 12.49 1.10
CA GLY A 193 50.66 12.36 0.24
C GLY A 193 49.85 13.64 0.19
N CYS A 194 49.54 14.13 -1.01
CA CYS A 194 48.76 15.36 -1.23
C CYS A 194 49.35 16.64 -0.60
N ALA A 195 50.63 16.68 -0.22
CA ALA A 195 51.26 17.90 0.28
C ALA A 195 51.19 19.05 -0.73
N SER A 196 51.16 18.77 -2.04
CA SER A 196 50.99 19.78 -3.09
C SER A 196 49.55 20.27 -3.30
N THR A 197 48.55 19.49 -2.88
CA THR A 197 47.12 19.77 -3.12
C THR A 197 46.33 20.09 -1.85
N GLY A 198 46.88 19.79 -0.66
CA GLY A 198 46.16 19.81 0.60
C GLY A 198 45.21 18.62 0.78
N LEU A 199 44.50 18.63 1.91
CA LEU A 199 43.43 17.68 2.23
C LEU A 199 42.13 18.06 1.53
N GLN A 200 41.26 17.07 1.28
CA GLN A 200 39.88 17.28 0.84
C GLN A 200 38.91 16.66 1.83
N THR A 201 37.72 17.25 1.93
CA THR A 201 36.63 16.73 2.75
C THR A 201 35.92 15.59 2.03
N PHE A 202 35.72 14.49 2.73
CA PHE A 202 34.88 13.37 2.34
C PHE A 202 33.84 13.11 3.41
N TYR A 203 32.79 12.40 3.03
CA TYR A 203 31.64 12.08 3.86
C TYR A 203 31.48 10.57 3.93
N TRP A 204 31.12 10.07 5.11
CA TRP A 204 30.94 8.64 5.33
C TRP A 204 29.66 8.17 4.65
N ASP A 205 29.79 7.22 3.73
CA ASP A 205 28.70 6.53 3.03
C ASP A 205 28.37 5.26 3.82
N ALA A 206 27.33 5.34 4.64
CA ALA A 206 27.02 4.33 5.64
C ALA A 206 26.33 3.09 5.07
N ASP A 207 25.47 3.29 4.07
CA ASP A 207 24.70 2.23 3.43
C ASP A 207 25.33 1.71 2.12
N GLY A 208 26.32 2.44 1.59
CA GLY A 208 27.14 2.08 0.44
C GLY A 208 26.56 2.50 -0.91
N ASP A 209 25.60 3.43 -0.95
CA ASP A 209 24.92 3.87 -2.18
C ASP A 209 25.69 4.95 -2.97
N GLY A 210 26.81 5.43 -2.43
CA GLY A 210 27.65 6.45 -3.03
C GLY A 210 27.30 7.87 -2.61
N LEU A 211 26.33 8.06 -1.72
CA LEU A 211 25.95 9.32 -1.11
C LEU A 211 26.51 9.39 0.31
N GLY A 212 26.99 10.57 0.68
CA GLY A 212 27.65 10.74 1.96
C GLY A 212 26.76 11.39 2.99
N SER A 213 26.89 10.91 4.22
CA SER A 213 26.25 11.46 5.42
C SER A 213 26.83 12.81 5.85
N ASN A 214 26.27 13.38 6.92
CA ASN A 214 26.84 14.56 7.57
C ASN A 214 28.15 14.30 8.34
N ILE A 215 28.58 13.04 8.45
CA ILE A 215 29.83 12.66 9.10
C ILE A 215 30.95 12.86 8.08
N PHE A 216 31.84 13.81 8.35
CA PHE A 216 32.92 14.16 7.44
C PHE A 216 34.32 13.89 8.02
N GLY A 217 35.29 13.72 7.13
CA GLY A 217 36.69 13.51 7.43
C GLY A 217 37.56 14.11 6.34
N GLU A 218 38.75 14.57 6.70
CA GLU A 218 39.70 15.14 5.75
C GLU A 218 40.74 14.10 5.34
N TYR A 219 40.83 13.86 4.03
CA TYR A 219 41.74 12.85 3.48
C TYR A 219 42.47 13.36 2.24
N CYS A 220 43.57 12.67 1.96
CA CYS A 220 44.30 12.83 0.71
C CYS A 220 43.43 12.29 -0.44
N ASN A 221 43.26 13.09 -1.48
CA ASN A 221 42.46 12.73 -2.65
C ASN A 221 43.01 11.46 -3.33
N GLY A 222 42.23 10.38 -3.32
CA GLY A 222 42.62 9.06 -3.84
C GLY A 222 43.24 8.11 -2.81
N PHE A 223 43.37 8.55 -1.56
CA PHE A 223 43.83 7.75 -0.42
C PHE A 223 42.83 7.75 0.74
N GLN A 224 41.61 8.25 0.52
CA GLN A 224 40.53 8.13 1.50
C GLN A 224 40.22 6.65 1.79
N PRO A 225 39.80 6.30 3.01
CA PRO A 225 39.38 4.93 3.32
C PRO A 225 38.16 4.50 2.47
N ASP A 226 38.00 3.19 2.28
CA ASP A 226 36.81 2.63 1.62
C ASP A 226 35.53 3.05 2.40
N GLY A 227 34.48 3.45 1.67
CA GLY A 227 33.23 3.97 2.24
C GLY A 227 33.19 5.48 2.46
N TRP A 228 34.18 6.24 2.00
CA TRP A 228 34.17 7.70 2.03
C TRP A 228 33.97 8.30 0.63
N VAL A 229 32.99 9.18 0.49
CA VAL A 229 32.56 9.80 -0.79
C VAL A 229 32.67 11.32 -0.74
N TYR A 230 32.62 12.00 -1.90
CA TYR A 230 32.88 13.46 -2.00
C TYR A 230 31.65 14.35 -1.76
N ASN A 231 30.47 13.78 -1.59
CA ASN A 231 29.22 14.50 -1.48
C ASN A 231 28.60 14.32 -0.09
N ASN A 232 27.83 15.30 0.37
CA ASN A 232 27.05 15.25 1.60
C ASN A 232 25.57 15.28 1.23
N ASP A 233 25.19 14.38 0.33
CA ASP A 233 23.89 14.42 -0.32
C ASP A 233 22.95 13.35 0.23
N ASP A 234 23.40 12.46 1.13
CA ASP A 234 22.57 11.38 1.65
C ASP A 234 21.40 11.93 2.50
N VAL A 235 20.19 11.47 2.18
CA VAL A 235 18.96 11.83 2.88
C VAL A 235 18.66 10.83 4.00
N ASP A 236 19.14 9.60 3.89
CA ASP A 236 18.91 8.52 4.85
C ASP A 236 20.10 7.53 4.88
N ASP A 237 21.01 7.75 5.83
CA ASP A 237 22.23 6.97 6.02
C ASP A 237 21.99 5.47 6.39
N GLU A 238 20.73 5.03 6.55
CA GLU A 238 20.37 3.64 6.87
C GLU A 238 19.82 2.86 5.66
N ILE A 239 19.40 3.52 4.57
CA ILE A 239 18.68 2.89 3.46
C ILE A 239 19.31 3.22 2.10
N TYR A 240 20.01 2.21 1.54
CA TYR A 240 20.64 2.29 0.21
C TYR A 240 19.72 2.90 -0.85
N CYS A 241 20.03 4.12 -1.32
CA CYS A 241 19.23 4.85 -2.29
C CYS A 241 19.99 5.91 -3.12
N GLU A 242 20.69 5.45 -4.16
CA GLU A 242 21.51 6.31 -5.06
C GLU A 242 20.74 7.53 -5.67
N SER A 243 19.41 7.48 -5.73
CA SER A 243 18.56 8.52 -6.32
C SER A 243 18.03 9.57 -5.33
N ASN A 244 18.17 9.33 -4.02
CA ASN A 244 17.51 10.09 -2.95
C ASN A 244 15.99 10.23 -3.12
N ASN A 245 15.36 9.35 -3.89
CA ASN A 245 13.94 9.41 -4.16
C ASN A 245 13.19 8.41 -3.28
N PHE A 246 12.75 8.89 -2.13
CA PHE A 246 11.89 8.13 -1.24
C PHE A 246 10.42 8.44 -1.50
N ASP A 247 9.62 7.38 -1.57
CA ASP A 247 8.18 7.50 -1.64
C ASP A 247 7.55 7.76 -0.26
N SER A 248 6.22 7.87 -0.17
CA SER A 248 5.57 8.18 1.11
C SER A 248 5.66 7.05 2.14
N CYS A 249 6.04 5.84 1.72
CA CYS A 249 6.33 4.72 2.61
C CYS A 249 7.80 4.64 3.00
N TRP A 250 8.58 5.66 2.63
CA TRP A 250 10.02 5.76 2.85
C TRP A 250 10.79 4.62 2.20
N THR A 251 10.37 4.26 0.98
CA THR A 251 11.01 3.23 0.17
C THR A 251 11.68 3.87 -1.04
N CYS A 252 12.97 3.58 -1.22
CA CYS A 252 13.75 4.09 -2.35
C CYS A 252 13.15 3.65 -3.69
N ASP A 253 12.88 4.62 -4.57
CA ASP A 253 12.27 4.44 -5.89
C ASP A 253 11.00 3.57 -5.89
N GLY A 254 10.29 3.54 -4.75
CA GLY A 254 9.18 2.61 -4.50
C GLY A 254 7.88 2.95 -5.22
N GLY A 255 7.71 4.22 -5.63
CA GLY A 255 6.54 4.68 -6.38
C GLY A 255 5.20 4.44 -5.66
N ASN A 256 5.20 4.43 -4.32
CA ASN A 256 4.05 4.14 -3.46
C ASN A 256 3.46 2.72 -3.65
N SER A 257 4.23 1.78 -4.21
CA SER A 257 3.76 0.41 -4.48
C SER A 257 3.45 -0.41 -3.21
N GLN A 258 4.03 -0.02 -2.07
CA GLN A 258 3.78 -0.63 -0.77
C GLN A 258 2.69 0.07 0.04
N MET A 259 2.07 1.12 -0.52
CA MET A 259 0.94 1.82 0.10
C MET A 259 -0.37 1.22 -0.38
N ASP A 260 -1.28 1.01 0.54
CA ASP A 260 -2.64 0.60 0.23
C ASP A 260 -3.53 1.79 -0.16
N CYS A 261 -4.78 1.55 -0.58
CA CYS A 261 -5.64 2.65 -1.05
C CYS A 261 -6.10 3.63 0.04
N ASN A 262 -5.83 3.31 1.32
CA ASN A 262 -6.15 4.13 2.48
C ASN A 262 -4.90 4.81 3.05
N GLU A 263 -3.84 4.95 2.24
CA GLU A 263 -2.58 5.58 2.59
C GLU A 263 -1.84 4.89 3.75
N VAL A 264 -2.11 3.61 3.98
CA VAL A 264 -1.38 2.79 4.96
C VAL A 264 -0.30 2.01 4.23
N CYS A 265 0.93 2.13 4.70
CA CYS A 265 2.10 1.45 4.18
C CYS A 265 2.21 0.02 4.71
N ALA A 266 2.83 -0.85 3.92
CA ALA A 266 3.06 -2.23 4.31
C ALA A 266 3.92 -2.30 5.60
N PRO A 267 3.67 -3.27 6.51
CA PRO A 267 4.43 -3.43 7.76
C PRO A 267 5.94 -3.59 7.61
N SER A 268 6.42 -3.88 6.39
CA SER A 268 7.83 -4.04 6.08
C SER A 268 8.55 -2.72 5.75
N THR A 269 7.84 -1.59 5.71
CA THR A 269 8.46 -0.28 5.44
C THR A 269 8.62 0.52 6.73
N PRO A 270 9.57 1.48 6.80
CA PRO A 270 9.78 2.30 8.00
C PRO A 270 8.50 3.01 8.46
N ILE A 271 7.74 3.58 7.52
CA ILE A 271 6.47 4.25 7.83
C ILE A 271 5.39 3.26 8.23
N GLY A 272 5.33 2.08 7.60
CA GLY A 272 4.35 1.06 7.95
C GLY A 272 4.52 0.52 9.36
N GLU A 273 5.76 0.39 9.85
CA GLU A 273 6.03 0.00 11.23
C GLU A 273 5.46 1.02 12.24
N VAL A 274 5.68 2.32 11.99
CA VAL A 274 5.13 3.41 12.82
C VAL A 274 3.59 3.41 12.80
N GLN A 275 2.98 3.24 11.62
CA GLN A 275 1.52 3.24 11.47
C GLN A 275 0.84 2.09 12.23
N ILE A 276 1.48 0.93 12.34
CA ILE A 276 0.95 -0.19 13.13
C ILE A 276 0.93 0.15 14.63
N ASP A 277 1.95 0.84 15.12
CA ASP A 277 2.00 1.30 16.51
C ASP A 277 0.93 2.36 16.80
N GLU A 278 0.49 3.11 15.78
CA GLU A 278 -0.67 4.01 15.84
C GLU A 278 -2.02 3.28 15.73
N GLY A 279 -2.01 1.96 15.50
CA GLY A 279 -3.20 1.11 15.41
C GLY A 279 -3.84 1.07 14.02
N LEU A 280 -3.12 1.51 12.97
CA LEU A 280 -3.55 1.37 11.59
C LEU A 280 -3.26 -0.05 11.07
N ILE A 281 -4.13 -0.54 10.19
CA ILE A 281 -4.12 -1.90 9.65
C ILE A 281 -3.95 -1.80 8.14
N TYR A 282 -2.82 -2.30 7.66
CA TYR A 282 -2.51 -2.44 6.24
C TYR A 282 -3.42 -3.48 5.56
N GLY A 283 -3.77 -3.21 4.30
CA GLY A 283 -4.41 -4.19 3.41
C GLY A 283 -5.71 -3.70 2.77
N ALA A 284 -5.95 -2.38 2.78
CA ALA A 284 -7.09 -1.82 2.09
C ALA A 284 -6.92 -1.91 0.56
N PHE A 285 -8.00 -2.22 -0.16
CA PHE A 285 -7.97 -2.27 -1.63
C PHE A 285 -9.23 -1.67 -2.23
N ILE A 286 -9.12 -1.23 -3.48
CA ILE A 286 -10.27 -0.75 -4.25
C ILE A 286 -11.15 -1.95 -4.61
N ASP A 287 -12.39 -1.94 -4.13
CA ASP A 287 -13.37 -2.99 -4.37
C ASP A 287 -14.11 -2.82 -5.73
N GLU A 288 -15.11 -3.66 -6.00
CA GLU A 288 -15.82 -3.65 -7.28
C GLU A 288 -16.65 -2.37 -7.49
N CYS A 289 -16.94 -1.62 -6.42
CA CYS A 289 -17.62 -0.34 -6.45
C CYS A 289 -16.69 0.86 -6.57
N GLY A 290 -15.38 0.61 -6.65
CA GLY A 290 -14.38 1.68 -6.73
C GLY A 290 -14.12 2.37 -5.39
N ILE A 291 -14.54 1.75 -4.28
CA ILE A 291 -14.36 2.27 -2.93
C ILE A 291 -13.13 1.58 -2.32
N CYS A 292 -12.33 2.33 -1.58
CA CYS A 292 -11.28 1.74 -0.78
C CYS A 292 -11.89 1.05 0.45
N SER A 293 -11.74 -0.28 0.52
CA SER A 293 -12.39 -1.14 1.50
C SER A 293 -11.37 -2.04 2.22
N GLU A 294 -11.77 -2.64 3.35
CA GLU A 294 -10.94 -3.43 4.28
C GLU A 294 -9.85 -2.59 5.00
N GLY A 295 -8.92 -3.26 5.70
CA GLY A 295 -7.87 -2.59 6.46
C GLY A 295 -8.41 -1.59 7.48
N SER A 296 -7.85 -0.38 7.50
CA SER A 296 -8.30 0.73 8.35
C SER A 296 -9.37 1.65 7.76
N THR A 297 -10.02 1.27 6.65
CA THR A 297 -11.04 2.12 6.00
C THR A 297 -12.35 2.19 6.79
N GLY A 298 -12.66 1.17 7.59
CA GLY A 298 -13.97 1.00 8.20
C GLY A 298 -15.08 0.61 7.22
N HIS A 299 -14.74 0.33 5.96
CA HIS A 299 -15.65 -0.12 4.91
C HIS A 299 -15.40 -1.60 4.60
N ILE A 300 -16.44 -2.42 4.63
CA ILE A 300 -16.34 -3.85 4.25
C ILE A 300 -16.40 -3.93 2.73
N ALA A 301 -15.55 -4.76 2.12
CA ALA A 301 -15.50 -4.91 0.67
C ALA A 301 -16.86 -5.27 0.08
N ASN A 302 -17.26 -4.55 -0.99
CA ASN A 302 -18.52 -4.72 -1.71
C ASN A 302 -19.78 -4.55 -0.84
N SER A 303 -19.68 -3.95 0.35
CA SER A 303 -20.86 -3.73 1.22
C SER A 303 -21.89 -2.77 0.64
N ASP A 304 -21.49 -1.97 -0.35
CA ASP A 304 -22.36 -1.09 -1.13
C ASP A 304 -23.04 -1.80 -2.31
N GLN A 305 -22.74 -3.06 -2.58
CA GLN A 305 -23.46 -3.86 -3.57
C GLN A 305 -24.83 -4.29 -3.04
N ASP A 306 -25.82 -4.19 -3.90
CA ASP A 306 -27.12 -4.81 -3.68
C ASP A 306 -27.06 -6.32 -3.97
N CYS A 307 -28.16 -7.07 -3.80
CA CYS A 307 -28.12 -8.53 -4.02
C CYS A 307 -27.86 -8.94 -5.48
N ASN A 308 -27.98 -8.01 -6.44
CA ASN A 308 -27.73 -8.22 -7.86
C ASN A 308 -26.27 -7.88 -8.23
N GLY A 309 -25.46 -7.45 -7.25
CA GLY A 309 -24.08 -7.01 -7.46
C GLY A 309 -23.99 -5.57 -7.98
N ASP A 310 -25.10 -4.82 -8.02
CA ASP A 310 -25.08 -3.44 -8.46
C ASP A 310 -24.64 -2.54 -7.30
N CYS A 311 -23.56 -1.81 -7.51
CA CYS A 311 -23.06 -0.82 -6.56
C CYS A 311 -24.08 0.31 -6.35
N TYR A 312 -24.44 0.57 -5.09
CA TYR A 312 -25.49 1.49 -4.68
C TYR A 312 -26.86 1.16 -5.33
N GLY A 313 -27.06 -0.13 -5.64
CA GLY A 313 -28.31 -0.64 -6.18
C GLY A 313 -29.43 -0.70 -5.15
N THR A 314 -30.62 -1.04 -5.62
CA THR A 314 -31.83 -1.11 -4.78
C THR A 314 -32.41 -2.51 -4.67
N ALA A 315 -31.79 -3.52 -5.29
CA ALA A 315 -32.26 -4.89 -5.22
C ALA A 315 -31.98 -5.49 -3.84
N PHE A 316 -32.92 -6.24 -3.30
CA PHE A 316 -32.75 -6.90 -2.00
C PHE A 316 -33.26 -8.34 -2.04
N ILE A 317 -32.78 -9.14 -1.09
CA ILE A 317 -33.24 -10.51 -0.91
C ILE A 317 -34.64 -10.48 -0.30
N ASP A 318 -35.63 -11.03 -1.00
CA ASP A 318 -37.02 -11.11 -0.56
C ASP A 318 -37.29 -12.33 0.35
N ASP A 319 -38.57 -12.55 0.71
CA ASP A 319 -38.96 -13.64 1.61
C ASP A 319 -38.69 -15.03 1.03
N CYS A 320 -38.51 -15.13 -0.30
CA CYS A 320 -38.18 -16.37 -1.01
C CYS A 320 -36.68 -16.57 -1.20
N ASN A 321 -35.86 -15.72 -0.57
CA ASN A 321 -34.42 -15.65 -0.75
C ASN A 321 -34.00 -15.38 -2.21
N ILE A 322 -34.86 -14.73 -3.00
CA ILE A 322 -34.56 -14.31 -4.35
C ILE A 322 -34.18 -12.84 -4.34
N CYS A 323 -33.20 -12.48 -5.18
CA CYS A 323 -32.87 -11.10 -5.39
C CYS A 323 -33.94 -10.42 -6.23
N SER A 324 -34.61 -9.43 -5.66
CA SER A 324 -35.81 -8.79 -6.21
C SER A 324 -35.67 -7.28 -6.25
N GLU A 325 -36.45 -6.62 -7.11
CA GLU A 325 -36.39 -5.19 -7.45
C GLU A 325 -35.06 -4.77 -8.11
N GLY A 326 -34.83 -3.46 -8.29
CA GLY A 326 -33.61 -2.94 -8.94
C GLY A 326 -33.43 -3.48 -10.37
N ASN A 327 -32.22 -3.93 -10.70
CA ASN A 327 -31.93 -4.58 -12.00
C ASN A 327 -31.93 -6.12 -11.93
N SER A 328 -32.46 -6.72 -10.86
CA SER A 328 -32.54 -8.19 -10.75
C SER A 328 -33.44 -8.84 -11.80
N GLY A 329 -34.39 -8.07 -12.34
CA GLY A 329 -35.42 -8.57 -13.25
C GLY A 329 -36.60 -9.27 -12.56
N ASN A 330 -36.60 -9.35 -11.23
CA ASN A 330 -37.67 -9.96 -10.43
C ASN A 330 -38.44 -8.87 -9.66
N THR A 331 -39.75 -9.05 -9.51
CA THR A 331 -40.58 -8.21 -8.63
C THR A 331 -40.64 -8.86 -7.25
N GLU A 332 -40.64 -8.07 -6.19
CA GLU A 332 -40.74 -8.55 -4.80
C GLU A 332 -41.82 -9.64 -4.64
N ASN A 333 -41.42 -10.80 -4.09
CA ASN A 333 -42.31 -11.91 -3.76
C ASN A 333 -43.12 -12.46 -4.95
N SER A 334 -42.69 -12.22 -6.20
CA SER A 334 -43.37 -12.76 -7.39
C SER A 334 -43.35 -14.29 -7.47
N ASP A 335 -42.43 -14.92 -6.75
CA ASP A 335 -42.32 -16.38 -6.62
C ASP A 335 -43.25 -16.96 -5.54
N GLN A 336 -43.94 -16.12 -4.77
CA GLN A 336 -44.95 -16.59 -3.81
C GLN A 336 -46.25 -16.96 -4.52
N ASP A 337 -46.82 -18.09 -4.13
CA ASP A 337 -48.20 -18.42 -4.46
C ASP A 337 -49.18 -17.57 -3.64
N CYS A 338 -50.49 -17.72 -3.89
CA CYS A 338 -51.49 -16.93 -3.14
C CYS A 338 -51.51 -17.21 -1.62
N ALA A 339 -50.87 -18.30 -1.16
CA ALA A 339 -50.78 -18.68 0.25
C ALA A 339 -49.51 -18.12 0.92
N GLY A 340 -48.68 -17.37 0.17
CA GLY A 340 -47.40 -16.85 0.63
C GLY A 340 -46.32 -17.93 0.65
N ILE A 341 -46.50 -19.06 -0.03
CA ILE A 341 -45.51 -20.12 -0.12
C ILE A 341 -44.66 -19.88 -1.37
N CYS A 342 -43.36 -19.71 -1.17
CA CYS A 342 -42.39 -19.58 -2.25
C CYS A 342 -42.36 -20.83 -3.13
N PHE A 343 -42.41 -20.63 -4.45
CA PHE A 343 -42.52 -21.67 -5.46
C PHE A 343 -43.68 -22.65 -5.21
N GLY A 344 -44.76 -22.16 -4.60
CA GLY A 344 -45.98 -22.92 -4.36
C GLY A 344 -46.88 -22.96 -5.59
N ASP A 345 -47.83 -23.90 -5.56
CA ASP A 345 -48.82 -24.08 -6.63
C ASP A 345 -50.18 -23.44 -6.29
N GLY A 346 -50.26 -22.66 -5.21
CA GLY A 346 -51.49 -22.02 -4.76
C GLY A 346 -52.03 -20.97 -5.74
N PHE A 347 -53.32 -21.05 -6.04
CA PHE A 347 -53.99 -20.12 -6.95
C PHE A 347 -55.25 -19.53 -6.32
N TYR A 348 -55.61 -18.32 -6.74
CA TYR A 348 -56.91 -17.74 -6.41
C TYR A 348 -58.00 -18.42 -7.22
N ASP A 349 -59.06 -18.87 -6.55
CA ASP A 349 -60.27 -19.35 -7.21
C ASP A 349 -61.15 -18.17 -7.72
N ALA A 350 -62.31 -18.47 -8.31
CA ALA A 350 -63.21 -17.43 -8.80
C ALA A 350 -63.85 -16.57 -7.69
N CYS A 351 -63.76 -17.03 -6.43
CA CYS A 351 -64.16 -16.29 -5.24
C CYS A 351 -63.03 -15.40 -4.71
N ASN A 352 -61.89 -15.34 -5.39
CA ASN A 352 -60.67 -14.66 -4.96
C ASN A 352 -60.17 -15.19 -3.59
N VAL A 353 -60.39 -16.48 -3.32
CA VAL A 353 -59.89 -17.19 -2.14
C VAL A 353 -58.76 -18.12 -2.59
N CYS A 354 -57.62 -17.99 -1.93
CA CYS A 354 -56.47 -18.83 -2.22
C CYS A 354 -56.77 -20.30 -1.89
N ASN A 355 -56.59 -21.19 -2.87
CA ASN A 355 -56.91 -22.63 -2.76
C ASN A 355 -58.31 -22.90 -2.18
N GLY A 356 -59.26 -21.99 -2.44
CA GLY A 356 -60.63 -22.09 -1.95
C GLY A 356 -61.48 -23.06 -2.77
N TYR A 357 -61.04 -23.39 -3.99
CA TYR A 357 -61.73 -24.27 -4.92
C TYR A 357 -63.22 -23.89 -5.07
N ASN A 358 -63.53 -22.60 -5.14
CA ASN A 358 -64.87 -22.02 -5.32
C ASN A 358 -65.87 -22.22 -4.16
N LEU A 359 -65.49 -22.93 -3.08
CA LEU A 359 -66.41 -23.33 -2.00
C LEU A 359 -67.05 -22.16 -1.23
N SER A 360 -66.39 -21.00 -1.17
CA SER A 360 -66.88 -19.85 -0.41
C SER A 360 -67.94 -19.02 -1.12
N CYS A 361 -68.14 -19.22 -2.43
CA CYS A 361 -69.08 -18.42 -3.23
C CYS A 361 -69.91 -19.26 -4.20
N LEU A 362 -70.22 -20.51 -3.84
CA LEU A 362 -71.04 -21.41 -4.67
C LEU A 362 -72.36 -20.76 -5.12
N ASP A 363 -73.02 -19.98 -4.27
CA ASP A 363 -74.25 -19.25 -4.64
C ASP A 363 -74.03 -18.20 -5.73
N GLN A 364 -72.83 -17.62 -5.83
CA GLN A 364 -72.49 -16.66 -6.90
C GLN A 364 -72.17 -17.39 -8.22
N ILE A 365 -71.55 -18.57 -8.12
CA ILE A 365 -71.15 -19.37 -9.27
C ILE A 365 -72.34 -20.11 -9.88
N PHE A 366 -73.13 -20.80 -9.06
CA PHE A 366 -74.26 -21.60 -9.52
C PHE A 366 -75.58 -20.83 -9.53
N GLY A 367 -75.73 -19.78 -8.72
CA GLY A 367 -77.01 -19.11 -8.56
C GLY A 367 -78.09 -20.07 -8.10
N TYR A 368 -79.26 -20.04 -8.77
CA TYR A 368 -80.34 -21.00 -8.53
C TYR A 368 -80.17 -22.35 -9.27
N GLY A 369 -79.07 -22.54 -10.01
CA GLY A 369 -78.87 -23.71 -10.85
C GLY A 369 -79.85 -23.78 -12.03
N PRO A 370 -79.98 -24.97 -12.67
CA PRO A 370 -80.98 -25.21 -13.71
C PRO A 370 -82.40 -24.93 -13.21
N THR A 371 -83.23 -24.34 -14.05
CA THR A 371 -84.66 -24.10 -13.80
C THR A 371 -85.50 -24.77 -14.88
N ASP A 372 -86.82 -24.81 -14.68
CA ASP A 372 -87.77 -25.32 -15.68
C ASP A 372 -87.41 -26.75 -16.17
N PHE A 373 -87.07 -27.64 -15.24
CA PHE A 373 -86.67 -29.01 -15.55
C PHE A 373 -87.89 -29.92 -15.74
N TYR A 374 -88.01 -30.47 -16.95
CA TYR A 374 -89.10 -31.38 -17.34
C TYR A 374 -88.54 -32.72 -17.79
N ALA A 375 -89.22 -33.80 -17.38
CA ALA A 375 -88.95 -35.17 -17.82
C ALA A 375 -90.19 -35.74 -18.51
N GLN A 376 -90.08 -35.96 -19.82
CA GLN A 376 -91.19 -36.44 -20.65
C GLN A 376 -91.03 -37.93 -20.96
N LEU A 377 -92.00 -38.74 -20.56
CA LEU A 377 -92.03 -40.17 -20.85
C LEU A 377 -92.64 -40.43 -22.24
N ASN A 378 -91.88 -41.11 -23.10
CA ASN A 378 -92.34 -41.65 -24.37
C ASN A 378 -92.53 -43.16 -24.25
N THR A 379 -93.77 -43.60 -24.06
CA THR A 379 -94.12 -45.01 -23.84
C THR A 379 -93.98 -45.89 -25.09
N ASP A 380 -94.08 -45.31 -26.29
CA ASP A 380 -93.93 -46.04 -27.56
C ASP A 380 -92.46 -46.43 -27.81
N LEU A 381 -91.52 -45.57 -27.41
CA LEU A 381 -90.07 -45.77 -27.58
C LEU A 381 -89.36 -46.20 -26.30
N ASN A 382 -90.08 -46.26 -25.17
CA ASN A 382 -89.52 -46.52 -23.84
C ASN A 382 -88.34 -45.59 -23.49
N GLN A 383 -88.52 -44.29 -23.77
CA GLN A 383 -87.51 -43.25 -23.60
C GLN A 383 -88.02 -42.13 -22.69
N VAL A 384 -87.10 -41.45 -22.01
CA VAL A 384 -87.41 -40.21 -21.29
C VAL A 384 -86.60 -39.06 -21.87
N ASP A 385 -87.30 -38.04 -22.36
CA ASP A 385 -86.69 -36.80 -22.85
C ASP A 385 -86.66 -35.76 -21.73
N LEU A 386 -85.45 -35.36 -21.35
CA LEU A 386 -85.19 -34.33 -20.36
C LEU A 386 -84.97 -32.98 -21.06
N THR A 387 -85.56 -31.92 -20.51
CA THR A 387 -85.33 -30.53 -20.95
C THR A 387 -85.19 -29.62 -19.74
N TRP A 388 -84.32 -28.62 -19.82
CA TRP A 388 -84.09 -27.64 -18.76
C TRP A 388 -83.73 -26.28 -19.34
N ASN A 389 -83.73 -25.25 -18.48
CA ASN A 389 -83.22 -23.93 -18.78
C ASN A 389 -82.11 -23.57 -17.78
N TYR A 390 -81.08 -22.85 -18.23
CA TYR A 390 -80.12 -22.23 -17.32
C TYR A 390 -79.58 -20.94 -17.95
N ASN A 391 -79.98 -19.80 -17.38
CA ASN A 391 -79.64 -18.47 -17.89
C ASN A 391 -78.55 -17.83 -17.05
N ASN A 392 -77.73 -16.96 -17.66
CA ASN A 392 -76.61 -16.26 -17.00
C ASN A 392 -75.59 -17.21 -16.36
N ILE A 393 -75.26 -18.29 -17.06
CA ILE A 393 -74.31 -19.31 -16.60
C ILE A 393 -72.96 -18.65 -16.32
N HIS A 394 -72.46 -18.81 -15.09
CA HIS A 394 -71.14 -18.32 -14.71
C HIS A 394 -70.04 -19.08 -15.48
N PRO A 395 -68.93 -18.43 -15.90
CA PRO A 395 -67.87 -19.09 -16.67
C PRO A 395 -67.24 -20.33 -16.02
N GLU A 396 -67.30 -20.42 -14.68
CA GLU A 396 -66.78 -21.56 -13.91
C GLU A 396 -67.65 -22.82 -14.01
N VAL A 397 -68.92 -22.70 -14.43
CA VAL A 397 -69.79 -23.86 -14.63
C VAL A 397 -69.40 -24.56 -15.93
N ILE A 398 -69.02 -25.83 -15.84
CA ILE A 398 -68.48 -26.59 -16.98
C ILE A 398 -69.47 -27.59 -17.56
N GLY A 399 -70.54 -27.93 -16.83
CA GLY A 399 -71.46 -28.96 -17.30
C GLY A 399 -72.67 -29.24 -16.41
N TYR A 400 -73.43 -30.24 -16.82
CA TYR A 400 -74.61 -30.76 -16.12
C TYR A 400 -74.41 -32.22 -15.73
N ARG A 401 -74.98 -32.63 -14.60
CA ARG A 401 -75.09 -34.04 -14.20
C ARG A 401 -76.55 -34.44 -14.10
N ILE A 402 -76.88 -35.58 -14.68
CA ILE A 402 -78.23 -36.12 -14.71
C ILE A 402 -78.26 -37.38 -13.84
N TRP A 403 -79.26 -37.46 -12.98
CA TRP A 403 -79.39 -38.51 -11.98
C TRP A 403 -80.75 -39.18 -12.06
N ASP A 404 -80.74 -40.47 -11.76
CA ASP A 404 -81.91 -41.24 -11.36
C ASP A 404 -82.05 -41.13 -9.83
N TYR A 405 -83.21 -40.71 -9.35
CA TYR A 405 -83.55 -40.73 -7.94
C TYR A 405 -84.55 -41.85 -7.62
N SER A 406 -84.07 -42.91 -6.96
CA SER A 406 -84.91 -44.03 -6.54
C SER A 406 -84.45 -44.59 -5.19
N ASN A 407 -85.41 -45.01 -4.35
CA ASN A 407 -85.16 -45.54 -3.00
C ASN A 407 -84.27 -44.63 -2.12
N ASP A 408 -84.47 -43.31 -2.21
CA ASP A 408 -83.66 -42.29 -1.51
C ASP A 408 -82.16 -42.26 -1.88
N ILE A 409 -81.82 -42.75 -3.08
CA ILE A 409 -80.45 -42.78 -3.60
C ILE A 409 -80.41 -42.07 -4.97
N TYR A 410 -79.43 -41.21 -5.16
CA TYR A 410 -79.09 -40.61 -6.46
C TYR A 410 -78.09 -41.50 -7.20
N ASN A 411 -78.45 -42.01 -8.36
CA ASN A 411 -77.56 -42.76 -9.25
C ASN A 411 -77.23 -41.90 -10.47
N LEU A 412 -75.95 -41.64 -10.72
CA LEU A 412 -75.51 -40.85 -11.87
C LEU A 412 -75.84 -41.61 -13.16
N ILE A 413 -76.57 -40.95 -14.07
CA ILE A 413 -76.88 -41.48 -15.40
C ILE A 413 -75.82 -40.99 -16.39
N GLU A 414 -75.60 -39.68 -16.43
CA GLU A 414 -74.72 -39.06 -17.41
C GLU A 414 -74.10 -37.77 -16.86
N GLN A 415 -72.86 -37.50 -17.27
CA GLN A 415 -72.19 -36.22 -17.07
C GLN A 415 -71.98 -35.55 -18.43
N ILE A 416 -72.53 -34.35 -18.58
CA ILE A 416 -72.45 -33.55 -19.80
C ILE A 416 -71.45 -32.43 -19.56
N ASP A 417 -70.25 -32.55 -20.13
CA ASP A 417 -69.18 -31.54 -20.06
C ASP A 417 -69.41 -30.37 -21.04
N SER A 418 -70.62 -29.81 -21.01
CA SER A 418 -71.01 -28.69 -21.87
C SER A 418 -72.23 -27.98 -21.29
N THR A 419 -72.17 -26.65 -21.22
CA THR A 419 -73.28 -25.80 -20.78
C THR A 419 -74.25 -25.43 -21.90
N SER A 420 -73.93 -25.79 -23.15
CA SER A 420 -74.72 -25.42 -24.34
C SER A 420 -75.90 -26.35 -24.64
N LEU A 421 -75.99 -27.49 -23.96
CA LEU A 421 -77.09 -28.42 -24.08
C LEU A 421 -78.20 -28.07 -23.08
N PHE A 422 -79.43 -28.17 -23.53
CA PHE A 422 -80.64 -27.93 -22.74
C PHE A 422 -81.63 -29.12 -22.85
N THR A 423 -81.16 -30.23 -23.41
CA THR A 423 -81.93 -31.46 -23.56
C THR A 423 -81.04 -32.70 -23.54
N PHE A 424 -81.59 -33.82 -23.07
CA PHE A 424 -80.93 -35.13 -23.04
C PHE A 424 -81.97 -36.25 -23.07
N THR A 425 -81.72 -37.33 -23.82
CA THR A 425 -82.64 -38.47 -23.94
C THR A 425 -82.06 -39.70 -23.27
N ILE A 426 -82.82 -40.31 -22.35
CA ILE A 426 -82.49 -41.56 -21.68
C ILE A 426 -83.21 -42.71 -22.38
N ASN A 427 -82.45 -43.71 -22.81
CA ASN A 427 -82.98 -44.95 -23.37
C ASN A 427 -83.25 -45.94 -22.23
N GLU A 428 -84.42 -46.60 -22.26
CA GLU A 428 -84.89 -47.52 -21.22
C GLU A 428 -85.19 -46.80 -19.90
N ALA A 429 -86.42 -46.30 -19.73
CA ALA A 429 -86.84 -45.61 -18.51
C ALA A 429 -86.58 -46.47 -17.26
N THR A 430 -85.61 -46.08 -16.44
CA THR A 430 -85.17 -46.83 -15.24
C THR A 430 -85.86 -46.38 -13.97
N SER A 431 -86.51 -45.20 -13.98
CA SER A 431 -87.05 -44.54 -12.80
C SER A 431 -88.23 -43.61 -13.08
N GLU A 432 -88.96 -43.27 -12.03
CA GLU A 432 -90.04 -42.29 -12.04
C GLU A 432 -89.55 -40.87 -11.74
N THR A 433 -88.37 -40.68 -11.13
CA THR A 433 -87.84 -39.35 -10.76
C THR A 433 -86.44 -39.15 -11.32
N TYR A 434 -86.27 -38.07 -12.05
CA TYR A 434 -84.97 -37.63 -12.59
C TYR A 434 -84.56 -36.34 -11.91
N CYS A 435 -83.26 -36.12 -11.77
CA CYS A 435 -82.73 -34.88 -11.21
C CYS A 435 -81.57 -34.35 -12.06
N ILE A 436 -81.39 -33.04 -12.04
CA ILE A 436 -80.30 -32.35 -12.70
C ILE A 436 -79.63 -31.36 -11.75
N ASN A 437 -78.31 -31.26 -11.83
CA ASN A 437 -77.53 -30.17 -11.23
C ASN A 437 -76.42 -29.75 -12.18
N VAL A 438 -75.78 -28.63 -11.87
CA VAL A 438 -74.56 -28.18 -12.53
C VAL A 438 -73.34 -28.44 -11.65
N PHE A 439 -72.17 -28.47 -12.29
CA PHE A 439 -70.89 -28.61 -11.60
C PHE A 439 -69.80 -27.71 -12.21
N ASP A 440 -68.79 -27.39 -11.41
CA ASP A 440 -67.62 -26.61 -11.80
C ASP A 440 -66.37 -27.49 -12.02
N GLN A 441 -65.25 -26.86 -12.38
CA GLN A 441 -63.97 -27.54 -12.62
C GLN A 441 -63.35 -28.22 -11.38
N TYR A 442 -63.83 -27.89 -10.18
CA TYR A 442 -63.36 -28.47 -8.91
C TYR A 442 -64.31 -29.51 -8.34
N ASP A 443 -65.29 -29.96 -9.13
CA ASP A 443 -66.30 -30.95 -8.74
C ASP A 443 -67.31 -30.46 -7.69
N ASN A 444 -67.43 -29.14 -7.51
CA ASN A 444 -68.52 -28.58 -6.71
C ASN A 444 -69.83 -28.68 -7.48
N GLU A 445 -70.94 -28.80 -6.75
CA GLU A 445 -72.26 -29.02 -7.34
C GLU A 445 -73.29 -27.99 -6.85
N SER A 446 -74.20 -27.58 -7.74
CA SER A 446 -75.43 -26.90 -7.31
C SER A 446 -76.38 -27.87 -6.60
N GLU A 447 -77.41 -27.32 -5.95
CA GLU A 447 -78.56 -28.12 -5.52
C GLU A 447 -79.17 -28.88 -6.72
N LYS A 448 -79.68 -30.09 -6.44
CA LYS A 448 -80.31 -30.96 -7.44
C LYS A 448 -81.76 -30.56 -7.62
N LEU A 449 -82.14 -30.19 -8.85
CA LEU A 449 -83.51 -29.96 -9.24
C LEU A 449 -84.12 -31.26 -9.77
N CYS A 450 -85.17 -31.75 -9.12
CA CYS A 450 -85.80 -33.04 -9.44
C CYS A 450 -87.21 -32.86 -10.00
N THR A 451 -87.59 -33.75 -10.92
CA THR A 451 -88.95 -33.81 -11.47
C THR A 451 -89.35 -35.26 -11.73
N GLN A 452 -90.65 -35.56 -11.61
CA GLN A 452 -91.17 -36.89 -11.93
C GLN A 452 -91.43 -36.99 -13.43
N SER A 453 -91.04 -38.10 -14.05
CA SER A 453 -91.40 -38.37 -15.44
C SER A 453 -92.91 -38.54 -15.54
N SER A 454 -93.52 -37.81 -16.45
CA SER A 454 -94.94 -37.95 -16.76
C SER A 454 -95.14 -38.10 -18.26
N GLU A 455 -96.20 -38.81 -18.62
CA GLU A 455 -96.68 -38.83 -20.00
C GLU A 455 -97.25 -37.44 -20.32
N PHE A 456 -96.79 -36.84 -21.41
CA PHE A 456 -97.43 -35.63 -21.92
C PHE A 456 -98.42 -36.03 -23.02
N ASP A 457 -99.69 -35.71 -22.82
CA ASP A 457 -100.71 -35.78 -23.87
C ASP A 457 -100.48 -34.63 -24.86
N ASN A 458 -100.22 -34.96 -26.11
CA ASN A 458 -100.14 -33.98 -27.19
C ASN A 458 -101.55 -33.50 -27.56
N PHE A 459 -101.88 -32.25 -27.23
CA PHE A 459 -103.09 -31.61 -27.75
C PHE A 459 -102.80 -31.03 -29.14
N ILE A 460 -103.25 -31.71 -30.20
CA ILE A 460 -103.24 -31.18 -31.55
C ILE A 460 -104.46 -30.26 -31.72
N PHE A 461 -104.21 -28.95 -31.86
CA PHE A 461 -105.25 -27.98 -32.18
C PHE A 461 -105.25 -27.70 -33.69
N GLU A 462 -106.21 -28.26 -34.42
CA GLU A 462 -106.44 -27.91 -35.82
C GLU A 462 -107.26 -26.63 -35.93
N PHE A 463 -106.64 -25.56 -36.44
CA PHE A 463 -107.29 -24.28 -36.69
C PHE A 463 -107.79 -24.21 -38.13
N ASN A 464 -109.11 -24.15 -38.30
CA ASN A 464 -109.76 -24.25 -39.61
C ASN A 464 -109.73 -22.96 -40.47
N ASP A 465 -109.12 -21.86 -40.02
CA ASP A 465 -109.10 -20.56 -40.75
C ASP A 465 -107.75 -19.82 -40.56
N GLY A 466 -107.09 -19.49 -41.66
CA GLY A 466 -105.80 -18.77 -41.69
C GLY A 466 -105.87 -17.27 -41.36
N SER A 467 -107.02 -16.73 -40.96
CA SER A 467 -107.22 -15.31 -40.66
C SER A 467 -107.75 -14.99 -39.26
N GLY A 468 -107.91 -16.00 -38.39
CA GLY A 468 -108.33 -15.83 -37.00
C GLY A 468 -107.18 -15.63 -36.01
N SER A 469 -107.37 -14.81 -34.98
CA SER A 469 -106.52 -14.77 -33.79
C SER A 469 -107.05 -15.77 -32.75
N TYR A 470 -106.27 -16.78 -32.41
CA TYR A 470 -106.66 -17.80 -31.43
C TYR A 470 -105.97 -17.53 -30.08
N LEU A 471 -106.75 -17.38 -29.02
CA LEU A 471 -106.27 -17.30 -27.64
C LEU A 471 -106.31 -18.71 -27.04
N MET A 472 -105.13 -19.31 -26.86
CA MET A 472 -104.98 -20.55 -26.10
C MET A 472 -104.59 -20.20 -24.67
N SER A 473 -105.36 -20.73 -23.71
CA SER A 473 -105.07 -20.65 -22.29
C SER A 473 -104.94 -22.07 -21.77
N PHE A 474 -103.78 -22.40 -21.22
CA PHE A 474 -103.57 -23.66 -20.53
C PHE A 474 -103.84 -23.46 -19.04
N PRO A 475 -104.46 -24.43 -18.35
CA PRO A 475 -104.46 -24.41 -16.89
C PRO A 475 -103.01 -24.52 -16.40
N TYR A 476 -102.63 -23.65 -15.47
CA TYR A 476 -101.41 -23.84 -14.69
C TYR A 476 -101.56 -25.14 -13.90
N LEU A 477 -100.83 -26.18 -14.32
CA LEU A 477 -100.65 -27.38 -13.52
C LEU A 477 -99.56 -27.04 -12.50
N SER A 478 -100.00 -26.81 -11.26
CA SER A 478 -99.14 -26.54 -10.10
C SER A 478 -98.25 -27.72 -9.77
#